data_AF-A0A9W8DGZ9-F1
#
_entry.id   AF-A0A9W8DGZ9-F1
#
_cell.length_a   1.000
_cell.length_b   1.000
_cell.length_c   1.000
_cell.angle_alpha   90.00
_cell.angle_beta   90.00
_cell.angle_gamma   90.00
#
_symmetry.space_group_name_H-M   'P 1'
#
loop_
_entity.id
_entity.type
_entity.pdbx_description
1 polymer ?
#
loop_
_entity_poly.entity_id
_entity_poly.type
_entity_poly.pdbx_seq_one_letter_code
_entity_poly.pdbx_strand_id
1 'polypeptide(L)'
;MNVSQLHSNFAEIQYELNRVLEGIKSGRILESFDILSKVTDAVVVSCEALGLASELPVVETLHRDNFWQALNRCWLVALQNVSAAQREEDRLRKEHIVHLQASVEHWADVLAEFGLVDYEMGFWEADIMDSLDNILKSLHSQDGPKTS
;
A
#
# COMPACT_ATOMS: atom_id res chain seq x y z
N MET A 1 6.48 -14.50 -19.49
CA MET A 1 7.48 -14.08 -18.49
C MET A 1 8.33 -15.28 -18.11
N ASN A 2 9.63 -15.13 -17.85
CA ASN A 2 10.49 -16.24 -17.39
C ASN A 2 10.81 -16.11 -15.89
N VAL A 3 11.28 -17.20 -15.25
CA VAL A 3 11.54 -17.26 -13.81
C VAL A 3 12.57 -16.20 -13.36
N SER A 4 13.59 -15.93 -14.16
CA SER A 4 14.61 -14.91 -13.83
C SER A 4 14.04 -13.50 -13.82
N GLN A 5 13.18 -13.15 -14.77
CA GLN A 5 12.47 -11.85 -14.80
C GLN A 5 11.55 -11.71 -13.59
N LEU A 6 10.88 -12.78 -13.18
CA LEU A 6 10.02 -12.78 -11.99
C LEU A 6 10.82 -12.49 -10.72
N HIS A 7 11.98 -13.12 -10.54
CA HIS A 7 12.87 -12.84 -9.41
C HIS A 7 13.37 -11.39 -9.40
N SER A 8 13.73 -10.84 -10.56
CA SER A 8 14.14 -9.43 -10.67
C SER A 8 13.00 -8.49 -10.27
N ASN A 9 11.79 -8.70 -10.79
CA ASN A 9 10.62 -7.89 -10.44
C ASN A 9 10.33 -7.95 -8.93
N PHE A 10 10.40 -9.14 -8.32
CA PHE A 10 10.22 -9.28 -6.88
C PHE A 10 11.30 -8.60 -6.06
N ALA A 11 12.57 -8.71 -6.47
CA ALA A 11 13.67 -8.04 -5.80
C ALA A 11 13.50 -6.51 -5.85
N GLU A 12 13.04 -5.97 -6.98
CA GLU A 12 12.73 -4.55 -7.14
C GLU A 12 11.55 -4.13 -6.27
N ILE A 13 10.44 -4.89 -6.26
CA ILE A 13 9.30 -4.60 -5.38
C ILE A 13 9.72 -4.64 -3.91
N GLN A 14 10.48 -5.65 -3.49
CA GLN A 14 10.99 -5.75 -2.12
C GLN A 14 11.91 -4.59 -1.76
N TYR A 15 12.77 -4.16 -2.69
CA TYR A 15 13.63 -3.00 -2.51
C TYR A 15 12.81 -1.73 -2.28
N GLU A 16 11.80 -1.48 -3.10
CA GLU A 16 10.93 -0.31 -2.96
C GLU A 16 10.11 -0.34 -1.67
N LEU A 17 9.55 -1.50 -1.28
CA LEU A 17 8.84 -1.63 0.00
C LEU A 17 9.77 -1.34 1.20
N ASN A 18 11.03 -1.76 1.15
CA ASN A 18 12.00 -1.41 2.18
C ASN A 18 12.28 0.11 2.20
N ARG A 19 12.40 0.75 1.03
CA ARG A 19 12.56 2.21 0.93
C ARG A 19 11.38 2.95 1.54
N VAL A 20 10.14 2.48 1.35
CA VAL A 20 8.95 3.03 2.02
C VAL A 20 9.14 2.98 3.53
N LEU A 21 9.47 1.81 4.10
CA LEU A 21 9.64 1.67 5.55
C LEU A 21 10.77 2.55 6.11
N GLU A 22 11.86 2.71 5.38
CA GLU A 22 12.96 3.62 5.75
C GLU A 22 12.56 5.09 5.66
N GLY A 23 11.80 5.46 4.63
CA GLY A 23 11.24 6.81 4.45
C GLY A 23 10.28 7.19 5.58
N ILE A 24 9.38 6.27 5.95
CA ILE A 24 8.47 6.42 7.09
C ILE A 24 9.25 6.63 8.39
N LYS A 25 10.26 5.80 8.66
CA LYS A 25 11.13 5.95 9.85
C LYS A 25 11.88 7.29 9.88
N SER A 26 12.19 7.83 8.71
CA SER A 26 12.87 9.13 8.56
C SER A 26 11.91 10.32 8.55
N GLY A 27 10.59 10.08 8.63
CA GLY A 27 9.55 11.11 8.57
C GLY A 27 9.29 11.69 7.18
N ARG A 28 9.75 11.05 6.10
CA ARG A 28 9.46 11.41 4.70
C ARG A 28 8.13 10.81 4.26
N ILE A 29 7.05 11.19 4.94
CA ILE A 29 5.76 10.49 4.84
C ILE A 29 5.16 10.60 3.44
N LEU A 30 4.99 11.81 2.90
CA LEU A 30 4.37 12.01 1.58
C LEU A 30 5.12 11.25 0.47
N GLU A 31 6.45 11.33 0.42
CA GLU A 31 7.29 10.57 -0.52
C GLU A 31 7.08 9.06 -0.36
N SER A 32 7.03 8.57 0.88
CA SER A 32 6.84 7.15 1.15
C SER A 32 5.49 6.64 0.65
N PHE A 33 4.42 7.43 0.78
CA PHE A 33 3.10 7.09 0.26
C PHE A 33 3.03 7.15 -1.27
N ASP A 34 3.75 8.07 -1.93
CA ASP A 34 3.88 8.11 -3.38
C ASP A 34 4.57 6.85 -3.92
N ILE A 35 5.68 6.44 -3.31
CA ILE A 35 6.39 5.19 -3.65
C ILE A 35 5.47 3.99 -3.41
N LEU A 36 4.85 3.90 -2.23
CA LEU A 36 3.98 2.78 -1.88
C LEU A 36 2.81 2.64 -2.85
N SER A 37 2.22 3.76 -3.27
CA SER A 37 1.11 3.75 -4.23
C SER A 37 1.56 3.27 -5.60
N LYS A 38 2.72 3.75 -6.10
CA LYS A 38 3.28 3.31 -7.39
C LYS A 38 3.62 1.82 -7.40
N VAL A 39 4.19 1.32 -6.30
CA VAL A 39 4.49 -0.11 -6.15
C VAL A 39 3.21 -0.92 -6.14
N THR A 40 2.20 -0.48 -5.37
CA THR A 40 0.90 -1.18 -5.29
C THR A 40 0.23 -1.22 -6.64
N ASP A 41 0.21 -0.10 -7.37
CA ASP A 41 -0.33 -0.01 -8.72
C ASP A 41 0.35 -0.99 -9.70
N ALA A 42 1.69 -1.00 -9.73
CA ALA A 42 2.45 -1.90 -10.58
C ALA A 42 2.19 -3.39 -10.25
N VAL A 43 2.05 -3.72 -8.97
CA VAL A 43 1.73 -5.05 -8.47
C VAL A 43 0.32 -5.47 -8.89
N VAL A 44 -0.66 -4.59 -8.72
CA VAL A 44 -2.08 -4.83 -9.06
C VAL A 44 -2.22 -5.06 -10.56
N VAL A 45 -1.67 -4.16 -11.39
CA VAL A 45 -1.73 -4.25 -12.86
C VAL A 45 -1.02 -5.50 -13.38
N SER A 46 0.01 -5.98 -12.68
CA SER A 46 0.84 -7.10 -13.13
C SER A 46 0.65 -8.37 -12.30
N CYS A 47 -0.41 -8.48 -11.49
CA CYS A 47 -0.52 -9.52 -10.46
C CYS A 47 -0.50 -10.95 -11.05
N GLU A 48 -1.16 -11.18 -12.18
CA GLU A 48 -1.09 -12.46 -12.91
C GLU A 48 0.31 -12.74 -13.45
N ALA A 49 0.94 -11.75 -14.09
CA ALA A 49 2.28 -11.89 -14.63
C ALA A 49 3.30 -12.21 -13.52
N LEU A 50 3.11 -11.62 -12.34
CA LEU A 50 3.89 -11.86 -11.12
C LEU A 50 3.57 -13.21 -10.46
N GLY A 51 2.61 -13.99 -10.98
CA GLY A 51 2.17 -15.24 -10.36
C GLY A 51 1.45 -15.04 -9.02
N LEU A 52 1.00 -13.82 -8.72
CA LEU A 52 0.30 -13.46 -7.48
C LEU A 52 -1.20 -13.76 -7.52
N ALA A 53 -1.76 -14.03 -8.71
CA ALA A 53 -3.16 -14.44 -8.90
C ALA A 53 -3.33 -15.94 -9.20
N SER A 54 -2.25 -16.68 -9.37
CA SER A 54 -2.30 -18.12 -9.69
C SER A 54 -2.38 -18.97 -8.42
N GLU A 55 -3.17 -20.04 -8.44
CA GLU A 55 -3.18 -21.07 -7.39
C GLU A 55 -2.01 -22.06 -7.50
N LEU A 56 -1.43 -22.19 -8.70
CA LEU A 56 -0.24 -23.01 -8.93
C LEU A 56 1.01 -22.14 -8.71
N PRO A 57 1.91 -22.51 -7.78
CA PRO A 57 3.12 -21.76 -7.55
C PRO A 57 4.00 -21.81 -8.81
N VAL A 58 4.17 -20.65 -9.45
CA VAL A 58 5.05 -20.50 -10.63
C VAL A 58 6.53 -20.71 -10.23
N VAL A 59 6.85 -20.48 -8.96
CA VAL A 59 8.15 -20.68 -8.33
C VAL A 59 7.93 -21.32 -6.96
N GLU A 60 8.58 -22.44 -6.67
CA GLU A 60 8.43 -23.19 -5.40
C GLU A 60 8.71 -22.36 -4.14
N THR A 61 9.51 -21.29 -4.25
CA THR A 61 9.91 -20.43 -3.12
C THR A 61 9.03 -19.19 -2.95
N LEU A 62 8.12 -18.92 -3.89
CA LEU A 62 7.25 -17.76 -3.81
C LEU A 62 5.96 -18.13 -3.08
N HIS A 63 5.93 -17.85 -1.78
CA HIS A 63 4.71 -17.89 -1.00
C HIS A 63 3.90 -16.61 -1.27
N ARG A 64 2.97 -16.67 -2.22
CA ARG A 64 2.05 -15.58 -2.60
C ARG A 64 1.42 -14.90 -1.37
N ASP A 65 0.92 -15.67 -0.43
CA ASP A 65 0.23 -15.12 0.75
C ASP A 65 1.21 -14.32 1.63
N ASN A 66 2.49 -14.71 1.69
CA ASN A 66 3.51 -13.91 2.39
C ASN A 66 3.77 -12.57 1.68
N PHE A 67 3.66 -12.52 0.36
CA PHE A 67 3.80 -11.28 -0.39
C PHE A 67 2.64 -10.32 -0.08
N TRP A 68 1.40 -10.78 -0.22
CA TRP A 68 0.23 -9.94 0.08
C TRP A 68 0.23 -9.48 1.54
N GLN A 69 0.54 -10.37 2.48
CA GLN A 69 0.72 -10.00 3.89
C GLN A 69 1.81 -8.94 4.08
N ALA A 70 2.95 -9.04 3.39
CA ALA A 70 4.01 -8.03 3.51
C ALA A 70 3.57 -6.67 2.96
N LEU A 71 2.89 -6.65 1.81
CA LEU A 71 2.35 -5.43 1.22
C LEU A 71 1.30 -4.78 2.12
N ASN A 72 0.33 -5.55 2.61
CA ASN A 72 -0.72 -5.06 3.51
C ASN A 72 -0.14 -4.52 4.82
N ARG A 73 0.83 -5.24 5.41
CA ARG A 73 1.54 -4.75 6.61
C ARG A 73 2.31 -3.47 6.34
N CYS A 74 2.91 -3.32 5.17
CA CYS A 74 3.58 -2.08 4.78
C CYS A 74 2.60 -0.90 4.77
N TRP A 75 1.41 -1.08 4.17
CA TRP A 75 0.33 -0.09 4.20
C TRP A 75 -0.09 0.26 5.63
N LEU A 76 -0.39 -0.73 6.47
CA LEU A 76 -0.82 -0.47 7.85
C LEU A 76 0.26 0.24 8.67
N VAL A 77 1.53 -0.13 8.51
CA VAL A 77 2.65 0.57 9.16
C VAL A 77 2.77 2.01 8.67
N ALA A 78 2.66 2.25 7.36
CA ALA A 78 2.71 3.61 6.82
C ALA A 78 1.55 4.47 7.37
N LEU A 79 0.33 3.92 7.38
CA LEU A 79 -0.88 4.59 7.88
C LEU A 79 -0.80 4.90 9.38
N GLN A 80 -0.29 3.99 10.19
CA GLN A 80 -0.09 4.20 11.63
C GLN A 80 0.95 5.30 11.94
N ASN A 81 1.82 5.63 10.99
CA ASN A 81 2.93 6.58 11.17
C ASN A 81 2.73 7.90 10.40
N VAL A 82 1.52 8.19 9.90
CA VAL A 82 1.24 9.43 9.14
C VAL A 82 1.59 10.71 9.92
N SER A 83 1.46 10.68 11.25
CA SER A 83 1.81 11.81 12.13
C SER A 83 3.31 11.99 12.36
N ALA A 84 4.16 11.04 11.91
CA ALA A 84 5.62 11.09 12.09
C ALA A 84 6.34 12.01 11.08
N ALA A 85 5.60 12.72 10.23
CA ALA A 85 6.15 13.68 9.29
C ALA A 85 7.02 14.73 9.99
N GLN A 86 8.29 14.83 9.58
CA GLN A 86 9.24 15.78 10.19
C GLN A 86 9.09 17.19 9.62
N ARG A 87 8.63 17.31 8.38
CA ARG A 87 8.47 18.57 7.66
C ARG A 87 7.02 18.76 7.24
N GLU A 88 6.59 20.01 7.12
CA GLU A 88 5.22 20.33 6.69
C GLU A 88 4.93 19.83 5.26
N GLU A 89 5.93 19.87 4.39
CA GLU A 89 5.86 19.36 3.01
C GLU A 89 5.65 17.83 2.94
N ASP A 90 6.04 17.10 3.99
CA ASP A 90 5.90 15.65 4.07
C ASP A 90 4.54 15.22 4.64
N ARG A 91 3.70 16.14 5.13
CA ARG A 91 2.42 15.78 5.74
C ARG A 91 1.39 15.37 4.70
N LEU A 92 0.66 14.29 5.00
CA LEU A 92 -0.56 13.97 4.26
C LEU A 92 -1.65 15.00 4.58
N ARG A 93 -2.32 15.46 3.53
CA ARG A 93 -3.43 16.41 3.58
C ARG A 93 -4.70 15.70 3.18
N LYS A 94 -5.83 16.34 3.41
CA LYS A 94 -7.16 15.82 3.03
C LYS A 94 -7.19 15.33 1.57
N GLU A 95 -6.67 16.12 0.64
CA GLU A 95 -6.60 15.76 -0.79
C GLU A 95 -5.78 14.48 -1.04
N HIS A 96 -4.67 14.30 -0.34
CA HIS A 96 -3.86 13.08 -0.42
C HIS A 96 -4.64 11.87 0.09
N ILE A 97 -5.34 11.99 1.23
CA ILE A 97 -6.11 10.88 1.80
C ILE A 97 -7.28 10.49 0.89
N VAL A 98 -8.03 11.45 0.37
CA VAL A 98 -9.15 11.19 -0.56
C VAL A 98 -8.66 10.52 -1.85
N HIS A 99 -7.50 10.95 -2.36
CA HIS A 99 -6.89 10.30 -3.53
C HIS A 99 -6.48 8.85 -3.22
N LEU A 100 -5.87 8.61 -2.05
CA LEU A 100 -5.49 7.26 -1.61
C LEU A 100 -6.71 6.34 -1.46
N GLN A 101 -7.83 6.84 -0.92
CA GLN A 101 -9.07 6.07 -0.82
C GLN A 101 -9.57 5.63 -2.20
N ALA A 102 -9.63 6.55 -3.16
CA ALA A 102 -10.03 6.22 -4.53
C ALA A 102 -9.08 5.20 -5.19
N SER A 103 -7.78 5.29 -4.94
CA SER A 103 -6.81 4.31 -5.44
C SER A 103 -6.98 2.93 -4.80
N VAL A 104 -7.25 2.87 -3.49
CA VAL A 104 -7.49 1.61 -2.76
C VAL A 104 -8.74 0.90 -3.26
N GLU A 105 -9.85 1.63 -3.43
CA GLU A 105 -11.07 1.11 -4.06
C GLU A 105 -10.78 0.57 -5.47
N HIS A 106 -10.06 1.35 -6.29
CA HIS A 106 -9.72 0.92 -7.64
C HIS A 106 -8.86 -0.36 -7.67
N TRP A 107 -7.85 -0.45 -6.80
CA TRP A 107 -7.01 -1.64 -6.72
C TRP A 107 -7.79 -2.85 -6.25
N ALA A 108 -8.70 -2.69 -5.29
CA ALA A 108 -9.56 -3.76 -4.82
C ALA A 108 -10.50 -4.25 -5.93
N ASP A 109 -11.11 -3.35 -6.71
CA ASP A 109 -11.95 -3.69 -7.86
C ASP A 109 -11.19 -4.56 -8.87
N VAL A 110 -9.95 -4.19 -9.20
CA VAL A 110 -9.10 -4.98 -10.12
C VAL A 110 -8.75 -6.34 -9.53
N LEU A 111 -8.39 -6.38 -8.24
CA LEU A 111 -7.99 -7.62 -7.56
C LEU A 111 -9.17 -8.57 -7.29
N ALA A 112 -10.40 -8.05 -7.23
CA ALA A 112 -11.61 -8.85 -7.05
C ALA A 112 -11.84 -9.84 -8.20
N GLU A 113 -11.46 -9.49 -9.42
CA GLU A 113 -11.55 -10.38 -10.60
C GLU A 113 -10.70 -11.65 -10.43
N PHE A 114 -9.66 -11.58 -9.61
CA PHE A 114 -8.73 -12.69 -9.30
C PHE A 114 -9.02 -13.36 -7.96
N GLY A 115 -10.06 -12.93 -7.24
CA GLY A 115 -10.36 -13.40 -5.87
C GLY A 115 -9.35 -12.93 -4.82
N LEU A 116 -8.59 -11.86 -5.10
CA LEU A 116 -7.49 -11.35 -4.26
C LEU A 116 -7.92 -10.22 -3.31
N VAL A 117 -9.17 -10.21 -2.86
CA VAL A 117 -9.70 -9.28 -1.82
C VAL A 117 -10.03 -10.04 -0.52
N ASP A 118 -9.72 -11.34 -0.46
CA ASP A 118 -9.84 -12.15 0.75
C ASP A 118 -8.69 -11.83 1.73
N TYR A 119 -9.02 -11.58 3.00
CA TYR A 119 -8.07 -11.25 4.08
C TYR A 119 -6.93 -12.26 4.25
N GLU A 120 -7.11 -13.52 3.86
CA GLU A 120 -6.05 -14.52 3.98
C GLU A 120 -5.13 -14.56 2.74
N MET A 121 -5.64 -14.22 1.56
CA MET A 121 -4.97 -14.51 0.28
C MET A 121 -4.62 -13.27 -0.56
N GLY A 122 -5.06 -12.08 -0.15
CA GLY A 122 -4.99 -10.90 -1.01
C GLY A 122 -4.91 -9.57 -0.27
N PHE A 123 -5.39 -8.52 -0.91
CA PHE A 123 -5.27 -7.14 -0.46
C PHE A 123 -6.28 -6.81 0.65
N TRP A 124 -5.81 -6.18 1.72
CA TRP A 124 -6.63 -5.85 2.90
C TRP A 124 -7.34 -4.50 2.72
N GLU A 125 -8.18 -4.41 1.69
CA GLU A 125 -8.91 -3.18 1.35
C GLU A 125 -9.60 -2.57 2.57
N ALA A 126 -10.42 -3.34 3.28
CA ALA A 126 -11.21 -2.85 4.40
C ALA A 126 -10.35 -2.27 5.55
N ASP A 127 -9.27 -2.94 5.96
CA ASP A 127 -8.40 -2.45 7.03
C ASP A 127 -7.65 -1.17 6.63
N ILE A 128 -7.24 -1.10 5.35
CA ILE A 128 -6.57 0.07 4.77
C ILE A 128 -7.55 1.24 4.67
N MET A 129 -8.76 1.00 4.17
CA MET A 129 -9.83 2.00 4.07
C MET A 129 -10.26 2.53 5.43
N ASP A 130 -10.46 1.65 6.42
CA ASP A 130 -10.79 2.05 7.80
C ASP A 130 -9.70 2.94 8.40
N SER A 131 -8.43 2.61 8.15
CA SER A 131 -7.30 3.42 8.60
C SER A 131 -7.27 4.79 7.94
N LEU A 132 -7.51 4.87 6.62
CA LEU A 132 -7.60 6.13 5.87
C LEU A 132 -8.77 6.99 6.37
N ASP A 133 -9.94 6.39 6.63
CA ASP A 133 -11.11 7.07 7.18
C ASP A 133 -10.82 7.67 8.56
N ASN A 134 -10.11 6.94 9.41
CA ASN A 134 -9.72 7.43 10.73
C ASN A 134 -8.75 8.60 10.63
N ILE A 135 -7.80 8.55 9.70
CA ILE A 135 -6.88 9.68 9.42
C ILE A 135 -7.68 10.89 8.93
N LEU A 136 -8.62 10.69 7.99
CA LEU A 136 -9.44 11.76 7.43
C LEU A 136 -10.30 12.46 8.51
N LYS A 137 -10.93 11.68 9.39
CA LYS A 137 -11.70 12.18 10.54
C LYS A 137 -10.83 12.98 11.52
N SER A 138 -9.60 12.52 11.76
CA SER A 138 -8.63 13.22 12.60
C SER A 138 -8.24 14.58 12.01
N LEU A 139 -8.01 14.65 10.69
CA LEU A 139 -7.71 15.90 9.99
C LEU A 139 -8.88 16.89 10.08
N HIS A 140 -10.14 16.45 9.88
CA HIS A 140 -11.30 17.35 10.01
C HIS A 140 -11.49 17.87 11.43
N SER A 141 -11.09 17.10 12.44
CA SER A 141 -11.18 17.51 13.85
C SER A 141 -10.15 18.59 14.22
N GLN A 142 -9.03 18.70 13.48
CA GLN A 142 -8.03 19.76 13.65
C GLN A 142 -8.45 21.10 13.03
N ASP A 143 -9.41 21.08 12.08
CA ASP A 143 -9.94 22.27 11.38
C ASP A 143 -11.16 22.91 12.09
N GLY A 144 -11.54 22.42 13.29
CA GLY A 144 -12.61 22.99 14.11
C GLY A 144 -12.31 24.41 14.62
N PRO A 145 -13.33 25.26 14.89
CA PRO A 145 -13.15 26.70 15.01
C PRO A 145 -12.26 27.04 16.20
N LYS A 146 -11.15 27.74 15.92
CA LYS A 146 -10.44 28.53 16.91
C LYS A 146 -11.41 29.61 17.41
N THR A 147 -12.11 29.34 18.50
CA THR A 147 -12.80 30.36 19.27
C THR A 147 -11.74 31.30 19.82
N SER A 148 -11.55 32.43 19.13
CA SER A 148 -10.98 33.65 19.72
C SER A 148 -11.99 34.26 20.69
#